data_AF-A0A522QRK3-F1
#
_entry.id   AF-A0A522QRK3-F1
#
_cell.length_a   1.000
_cell.length_b   1.000
_cell.length_c   1.000
_cell.angle_alpha   90.00
_cell.angle_beta   90.00
_cell.angle_gamma   90.00
#
_symmetry.space_group_name_H-M   'P 1'
#
loop_
_entity.id
_entity.type
_entity.pdbx_description
1 polymer ?
#
loop_
_entity_poly.entity_id
_entity_poly.type
_entity_poly.pdbx_seq_one_letter_code
_entity_poly.pdbx_strand_id
1 'polypeptide(L)' 'MLDDITPKRANIDDDPRLKADYTEWGKSRAEFNQLLREGDSATVARKWQRGYFQGHAVDGDAPFHVNKRRLKPVE' A
#
# COMPACT_ATOMS: atom_id res chain seq x y z
N MET A 1 18.99 -11.89 17.57
CA MET A 1 18.27 -10.70 18.06
C MET A 1 17.77 -9.92 16.85
N LEU A 2 16.82 -8.97 16.98
CA LEU A 2 16.37 -8.19 15.81
C LEU A 2 17.53 -7.36 15.21
N ASP A 3 18.51 -7.03 16.04
CA ASP A 3 19.72 -6.27 15.70
C ASP A 3 20.64 -6.96 14.69
N ASP A 4 20.51 -8.28 14.51
CA ASP A 4 21.31 -9.06 13.55
C ASP A 4 20.73 -9.00 12.12
N ILE A 5 19.54 -8.42 11.94
CA ILE A 5 18.86 -8.33 10.64
C ILE A 5 19.32 -7.08 9.90
N THR A 6 20.11 -7.26 8.84
CA THR A 6 20.50 -6.17 7.94
C THR A 6 19.56 -6.05 6.75
N PRO A 7 18.99 -4.86 6.46
CA PRO A 7 18.15 -4.66 5.30
C PRO A 7 18.96 -4.79 4.00
N LYS A 8 18.35 -5.37 2.97
CA LYS A 8 18.90 -5.38 1.61
C LYS A 8 18.16 -4.37 0.76
N ARG A 9 18.90 -3.59 -0.03
CA ARG A 9 18.33 -2.76 -1.10
C ARG A 9 18.22 -3.62 -2.35
N ALA A 10 17.07 -3.55 -3.02
CA ALA A 10 16.81 -4.16 -4.32
C ALA A 10 16.21 -3.11 -5.24
N ASN A 11 16.41 -3.24 -6.57
CA ASN A 11 15.75 -2.37 -7.52
C ASN A 11 14.32 -2.90 -7.75
N ILE A 12 13.33 -2.00 -7.81
CA ILE A 12 11.94 -2.38 -8.11
C ILE A 12 11.80 -2.94 -9.52
N ASP A 13 12.69 -2.57 -10.43
CA ASP A 13 12.72 -3.10 -11.80
C ASP A 13 13.02 -4.61 -11.85
N ASP A 14 13.63 -5.16 -10.80
CA ASP A 14 13.94 -6.58 -10.68
C ASP A 14 12.70 -7.44 -10.33
N ASP A 15 11.59 -6.80 -9.95
CA ASP A 15 10.30 -7.44 -9.67
C ASP A 15 9.18 -6.79 -10.53
N PRO A 16 8.89 -7.34 -11.73
CA PRO A 16 7.92 -6.77 -12.65
C PRO A 16 6.50 -6.68 -12.08
N ARG A 17 6.12 -7.60 -11.19
CA ARG A 17 4.80 -7.60 -10.56
C ARG A 17 4.71 -6.45 -9.56
N LEU A 18 5.69 -6.35 -8.67
CA LEU A 18 5.76 -5.24 -7.70
C LEU A 18 5.78 -3.88 -8.42
N LYS A 19 6.52 -3.77 -9.53
CA LYS A 19 6.55 -2.56 -10.35
C LYS A 19 5.19 -2.23 -10.97
N ALA A 20 4.47 -3.23 -11.49
CA ALA A 20 3.12 -3.04 -12.03
C ALA A 20 2.15 -2.56 -10.95
N ASP A 21 2.14 -3.22 -9.80
CA ASP A 21 1.32 -2.85 -8.64
C ASP A 21 1.62 -1.42 -8.16
N TYR A 22 2.90 -1.06 -8.05
CA TYR A 22 3.35 0.28 -7.69
C TYR A 22 2.88 1.34 -8.70
N THR A 23 2.99 1.02 -10.00
CA THR A 23 2.60 1.94 -11.07
C THR A 23 1.09 2.20 -11.04
N GLU A 24 0.28 1.14 -10.87
CA GLU A 24 -1.17 1.26 -10.84
C GLU A 24 -1.65 1.98 -9.57
N TRP A 25 -1.06 1.66 -8.42
CA TRP A 25 -1.29 2.42 -7.19
C TRP A 25 -0.95 3.91 -7.37
N GLY A 26 0.16 4.22 -8.05
CA GLY A 26 0.58 5.58 -8.35
C GLY A 26 -0.45 6.37 -9.17
N LYS A 27 -1.05 5.74 -10.20
CA LYS A 27 -2.14 6.35 -10.98
C LYS A 27 -3.35 6.66 -10.11
N SER A 28 -3.82 5.67 -9.35
CA SER A 28 -4.97 5.83 -8.46
C SER A 28 -4.74 6.91 -7.39
N ARG A 29 -3.50 7.02 -6.88
CA ARG A 29 -3.12 8.06 -5.91
C ARG A 29 -3.13 9.46 -6.53
N ALA A 30 -2.65 9.58 -7.77
CA ALA A 30 -2.64 10.85 -8.51
C ALA A 30 -4.08 11.34 -8.77
N GLU A 31 -4.95 10.45 -9.24
CA GLU A 31 -6.38 10.72 -9.46
C GLU A 31 -7.07 11.17 -8.16
N PHE A 32 -6.90 10.43 -7.05
CA PHE A 32 -7.48 10.80 -5.76
C PHE A 32 -7.02 12.20 -5.30
N ASN A 33 -5.75 12.54 -5.48
CA ASN A 33 -5.22 13.87 -5.14
C ASN A 33 -5.75 14.98 -6.05
N GLN A 34 -6.04 14.67 -7.31
CA GLN A 34 -6.70 15.61 -8.21
C GLN A 34 -8.13 15.87 -7.76
N LEU A 35 -8.92 14.83 -7.56
CA LEU A 35 -10.32 14.92 -7.10
C LEU A 35 -10.45 15.64 -5.74
N LEU A 36 -9.50 15.40 -4.83
CA LEU A 36 -9.43 16.16 -3.56
C LEU A 36 -9.24 17.66 -3.78
N ARG A 37 -8.37 18.05 -4.72
CA ARG A 37 -8.13 19.47 -5.04
C ARG A 37 -9.33 20.12 -5.73
N GLU A 38 -10.04 19.36 -6.54
CA GLU A 38 -11.26 19.78 -7.24
C GLU A 38 -12.49 19.85 -6.31
N GLY A 39 -12.38 19.33 -5.09
CA GLY A 39 -13.46 19.36 -4.11
C GLY A 39 -14.56 18.33 -4.39
N ASP A 40 -14.25 17.25 -5.09
CA ASP A 40 -15.19 16.16 -5.33
C ASP A 40 -15.76 15.65 -3.99
N SER A 41 -17.09 15.69 -3.86
CA SER A 41 -17.77 15.45 -2.60
C SER A 41 -17.54 14.04 -2.06
N ALA A 42 -17.51 13.03 -2.94
CA ALA A 42 -17.26 11.65 -2.56
C ALA A 42 -15.83 11.46 -2.06
N THR A 43 -14.86 12.06 -2.74
CA THR A 43 -13.43 11.98 -2.38
C THR A 43 -13.12 12.73 -1.09
N VAL A 44 -13.69 13.93 -0.90
CA VAL A 44 -13.55 14.70 0.34
C VAL A 44 -14.17 13.95 1.53
N ALA A 45 -15.35 13.34 1.35
CA ALA A 45 -15.98 12.53 2.39
C ALA A 45 -15.12 11.33 2.82
N ARG A 46 -14.38 10.71 1.88
CA ARG A 46 -13.46 9.60 2.16
C ARG A 46 -12.25 10.03 3.00
N LYS A 47 -11.87 11.32 2.93
CA LYS A 47 -10.71 11.99 3.59
C LYS A 47 -9.33 11.50 3.14
N TRP A 48 -9.16 10.19 3.01
CA TRP A 48 -7.91 9.53 2.63
C TRP A 48 -8.18 8.20 1.93
N GLN A 49 -7.28 7.85 1.01
CA GLN A 49 -7.32 6.61 0.26
C GLN A 49 -6.77 5.45 1.11
N ARG A 50 -7.66 4.56 1.58
CA ARG A 50 -7.36 3.49 2.55
C ARG A 50 -7.21 2.10 1.93
N GLY A 51 -7.14 1.98 0.61
CA GLY A 51 -7.11 0.68 -0.09
C GLY A 51 -6.04 -0.27 0.47
N TYR A 52 -4.80 0.21 0.59
CA TYR A 52 -3.72 -0.56 1.20
C TYR A 52 -4.05 -0.99 2.63
N PHE A 53 -4.58 -0.09 3.47
CA PHE A 53 -4.91 -0.37 4.88
C PHE A 53 -6.04 -1.40 5.04
N GLN A 54 -7.00 -1.39 4.11
CA GLN A 54 -8.13 -2.32 4.08
C GLN A 54 -7.78 -3.67 3.46
N GLY A 55 -6.55 -3.84 2.97
CA GLY A 55 -6.14 -5.07 2.28
C GLY A 55 -6.72 -5.21 0.88
N HIS A 56 -7.19 -4.12 0.27
CA HIS A 56 -7.54 -4.11 -1.15
C HIS A 56 -6.26 -3.91 -1.96
N ALA A 57 -5.83 -4.96 -2.66
CA ALA A 57 -4.81 -4.89 -3.69
C ALA A 57 -5.46 -4.57 -5.05
N VAL A 58 -4.63 -4.16 -6.02
CA VAL A 58 -5.06 -3.85 -7.39
C VAL A 58 -5.74 -5.07 -8.05
N ASP A 59 -5.28 -6.28 -7.73
CA ASP A 59 -5.78 -7.56 -8.27
C ASP A 59 -6.86 -8.25 -7.39
N GLY A 60 -7.39 -7.59 -6.35
CA GLY A 60 -8.41 -8.15 -5.45
C GLY A 60 -8.01 -8.11 -3.98
N ASP A 61 -8.54 -9.02 -3.17
CA ASP A 61 -8.18 -9.10 -1.75
C ASP A 61 -6.73 -9.54 -1.59
N ALA A 62 -5.95 -8.74 -0.86
CA ALA A 62 -4.57 -9.08 -0.54
C ALA A 62 -4.60 -10.37 0.31
N PRO A 63 -3.87 -11.44 -0.09
CA PRO A 63 -3.86 -12.70 0.67
C PRO A 63 -3.30 -12.51 2.09
N PHE A 64 -2.59 -11.41 2.32
CA PHE A 64 -1.90 -11.13 3.56
C PHE A 64 -1.63 -9.63 3.73
N HIS A 65 -2.64 -8.84 4.08
CA HIS A 65 -2.44 -7.49 4.61
C HIS A 65 -3.09 -7.37 5.99
N VAL A 66 -2.26 -7.23 7.03
CA VAL A 66 -2.74 -7.13 8.41
C VAL A 66 -2.01 -5.98 9.07
N ASN A 67 -2.68 -4.84 9.19
CA ASN A 67 -2.23 -3.76 10.06
C ASN A 67 -2.24 -4.26 11.51
N LYS A 68 -1.37 -3.70 12.36
CA LYS A 68 -1.23 -4.09 13.79
C LYS A 68 -0.78 -5.54 14.02
N ARG A 69 0.23 -6.02 13.26
CA ARG A 69 0.90 -7.29 13.57
C ARG A 69 1.43 -7.28 15.01
N ARG A 70 1.06 -8.30 15.78
CA ARG A 70 1.74 -8.60 17.05
C ARG A 70 2.85 -9.60 16.75
N LEU A 71 3.99 -9.44 17.42
CA LEU A 71 5.04 -10.45 17.40
C LEU A 71 4.47 -11.77 17.96
N LYS A 72 4.96 -12.90 17.45
CA LYS A 72 4.66 -14.19 18.09
C LYS A 72 5.19 -14.14 19.54
N PRO A 73 4.48 -14.74 20.51
CA PRO A 73 5.03 -14.89 21.85
C PRO A 73 6.40 -15.58 21.78
N VAL A 74 7.33 -15.12 22.60
CA VAL A 74 8.60 -15.82 22.80
C VAL A 74 8.28 -17.02 23.70
N GLU A 75 8.59 -18.24 23.25
CA GLU A 75 8.61 -19.43 24.11
C GLU A 75 9.84 -19.42 25.03
#